data_AF-B4K3Z5-F1
#
_entry.id   AF-B4K3Z5-F1
#
_cell.length_a   1.000
_cell.length_b   1.000
_cell.length_c   1.000
_cell.angle_alpha   90.00
_cell.angle_beta   90.00
_cell.angle_gamma   90.00
#
_symmetry.space_group_name_H-M   'P 1'
#
loop_
_entity.id
_entity.type
_entity.pdbx_description
1 polymer ?
#
loop_
_entity_poly.entity_id
_entity_poly.type
_entity_poly.pdbx_seq_one_letter_code
_entity_poly.pdbx_strand_id
1 'polypeptide(L)'
;MESQISELIVDKPDRGLKKGSGLHWDIVLLCLLNTFCGLFGMPWHCAATVRSVTHVSSVTIMSRTHAPGESARIIDVKEQRLSGFFVCVMIGLSVLMSPLLRLIPMAVLFGVFLYMGVASMSGVQFFERIRLYFMPVKHYPPTNYVKRLRPWKLHVFTTIQVLCLVILWTVKSSKFSLAFPFFLIMMVPIRFQLNALYNEEELQALDGNEVKTDGEDEPDFYAQTNLPA
;
A
#
# COMPACT_ATOMS: atom_id res chain seq x y z
N MET A 1 -4.94 11.64 10.64
CA MET A 1 -4.10 11.50 9.43
C MET A 1 -3.56 10.08 9.29
N GLU A 2 -2.70 9.59 10.20
CA GLU A 2 -2.07 8.26 10.06
C GLU A 2 -3.08 7.13 9.86
N SER A 3 -4.14 7.10 10.68
CA SER A 3 -5.18 6.07 10.55
C SER A 3 -5.90 6.12 9.20
N GLN A 4 -6.20 7.31 8.69
CA GLN A 4 -6.86 7.48 7.38
C GLN A 4 -5.95 7.05 6.23
N ILE A 5 -4.67 7.41 6.28
CA ILE A 5 -3.69 6.96 5.26
C ILE A 5 -3.57 5.43 5.31
N SER A 6 -3.51 4.85 6.51
CA SER A 6 -3.50 3.39 6.67
C SER A 6 -4.75 2.73 6.10
N GLU A 7 -5.93 3.30 6.34
CA GLU A 7 -7.21 2.78 5.85
C GLU A 7 -7.30 2.89 4.32
N LEU A 8 -6.91 4.03 3.73
CA LEU A 8 -6.85 4.19 2.27
C LEU A 8 -5.86 3.23 1.59
N ILE A 9 -4.73 2.92 2.25
CA ILE A 9 -3.80 1.91 1.76
C ILE A 9 -4.42 0.50 1.85
N VAL A 10 -5.24 0.26 2.87
CA VAL A 10 -5.94 -1.02 3.03
C VAL A 10 -7.07 -1.19 2.04
N ASP A 11 -7.82 -0.12 1.79
CA ASP A 11 -9.01 -0.04 0.95
C ASP A 11 -8.69 0.22 -0.53
N LYS A 12 -7.50 -0.16 -0.98
CA LYS A 12 -7.16 -0.05 -2.40
C LYS A 12 -8.08 -0.94 -3.24
N PRO A 13 -8.61 -0.45 -4.37
CA PRO A 13 -9.50 -1.24 -5.23
C PRO A 13 -8.80 -2.48 -5.80
N ASP A 14 -7.47 -2.45 -5.95
CA ASP A 14 -6.64 -3.60 -6.36
C ASP A 14 -6.83 -4.85 -5.49
N ARG A 15 -7.30 -4.68 -4.25
CA ARG A 15 -7.50 -5.78 -3.30
C ARG A 15 -8.87 -6.43 -3.40
N GLY A 16 -9.81 -5.83 -4.13
CA GLY A 16 -11.15 -6.40 -4.34
C GLY A 16 -11.93 -6.63 -3.05
N LEU A 17 -11.81 -5.73 -2.07
CA LEU A 17 -12.61 -5.77 -0.84
C LEU A 17 -14.10 -5.61 -1.18
N LYS A 18 -14.96 -6.38 -0.51
CA LYS A 18 -16.40 -6.48 -0.82
C LYS A 18 -17.26 -5.74 0.19
N LYS A 19 -16.84 -5.69 1.46
CA LYS A 19 -17.51 -4.90 2.48
C LYS A 19 -16.92 -3.50 2.42
N GLY A 20 -17.78 -2.52 2.14
CA GLY A 20 -17.39 -1.12 2.03
C GLY A 20 -16.65 -0.59 3.26
N SER A 21 -15.91 0.49 3.04
CA SER A 21 -15.04 1.13 4.04
C SER A 21 -15.79 2.04 5.02
N GLY A 22 -15.22 2.18 6.22
CA GLY A 22 -15.84 2.81 7.39
C GLY A 22 -15.20 4.13 7.82
N LEU A 23 -14.48 4.83 6.93
CA LEU A 23 -13.60 5.99 7.21
C LEU A 23 -14.14 7.00 8.23
N HIS A 24 -15.43 7.38 8.15
CA HIS A 24 -16.04 8.35 9.07
C HIS A 24 -16.33 7.77 10.45
N TRP A 25 -16.72 6.51 10.51
CA TRP A 25 -17.02 5.84 11.78
C TRP A 25 -15.75 5.51 12.54
N ASP A 26 -14.70 5.10 11.80
CA ASP A 26 -13.41 4.73 12.37
C ASP A 26 -12.72 5.92 13.07
N ILE A 27 -12.83 7.14 12.53
CA ILE A 27 -12.30 8.33 13.21
C ILE A 27 -13.07 8.66 14.50
N VAL A 28 -14.40 8.55 14.49
CA VAL A 28 -15.22 8.82 15.69
C VAL A 28 -14.90 7.82 16.79
N LEU A 29 -14.82 6.54 16.44
CA LEU A 29 -14.52 5.46 17.37
C LEU A 29 -13.11 5.60 17.94
N LEU A 30 -12.11 5.94 17.11
CA LEU A 30 -10.73 6.18 17.55
C LEU A 30 -10.63 7.39 18.50
N CYS A 31 -11.32 8.49 18.21
CA CYS A 31 -11.37 9.66 19.09
C CYS A 31 -12.02 9.33 20.44
N LEU A 32 -13.12 8.57 20.44
CA LEU A 32 -13.81 8.15 21.66
C LEU A 32 -12.91 7.24 22.51
N LEU A 33 -12.27 6.24 21.90
CA LEU A 33 -11.34 5.35 22.59
C LEU A 33 -10.12 6.10 23.16
N ASN A 34 -9.54 7.03 22.40
CA ASN A 34 -8.40 7.82 22.87
C ASN A 34 -8.80 8.78 23.99
N THR A 35 -10.02 9.34 23.96
CA THR A 35 -10.57 10.13 25.07
C THR A 35 -10.66 9.28 26.34
N PHE A 36 -11.19 8.06 26.23
CA PHE A 36 -11.22 7.11 27.35
C PHE A 36 -9.80 6.76 27.83
N CYS A 37 -8.88 6.41 26.93
CA CYS A 37 -7.49 6.13 27.31
C CYS A 37 -6.83 7.30 28.05
N GLY A 38 -7.07 8.54 27.61
CA GLY A 38 -6.58 9.75 28.25
C GLY A 38 -7.10 9.93 29.68
N LEU A 39 -8.37 9.61 29.96
CA LEU A 39 -8.95 9.68 31.31
C LEU A 39 -8.31 8.68 32.28
N PHE A 40 -7.91 7.50 31.80
CA PHE A 40 -7.28 6.45 32.62
C PHE A 40 -5.74 6.50 32.59
N GLY A 41 -5.14 7.53 31.98
CA GLY A 41 -3.68 7.67 31.88
C GLY A 41 -3.01 6.63 30.96
N MET A 42 -3.77 5.97 30.10
CA MET A 42 -3.27 5.00 29.11
C MET A 42 -2.71 5.73 27.88
N PRO A 43 -1.75 5.12 27.14
CA PRO A 43 -1.22 5.71 25.92
C PRO A 43 -2.28 5.82 24.83
N TRP A 44 -2.06 6.78 23.93
CA TRP A 44 -2.96 7.02 22.79
C TRP A 44 -2.63 6.03 21.67
N HIS A 45 -3.64 5.59 20.94
CA HIS A 45 -3.50 4.58 19.90
C HIS A 45 -3.87 5.15 18.52
N CYS A 46 -3.13 4.72 17.50
CA CYS A 46 -3.39 4.99 16.09
C CYS A 46 -3.31 3.69 15.27
N ALA A 47 -3.87 3.68 14.06
CA ALA A 47 -3.78 2.50 13.20
C ALA A 47 -2.36 2.35 12.64
N ALA A 48 -1.81 1.14 12.72
CA ALA A 48 -0.44 0.86 12.29
C ALA A 48 -0.41 0.33 10.85
N THR A 49 0.06 1.14 9.91
CA THR A 49 0.03 0.83 8.47
C THR A 49 0.65 -0.51 8.10
N VAL A 50 1.91 -0.76 8.50
CA VAL A 50 2.61 -2.00 8.15
C VAL A 50 1.86 -3.21 8.72
N ARG A 51 1.44 -3.14 9.99
CA ARG A 51 0.69 -4.22 10.66
C ARG A 51 -0.62 -4.50 9.95
N SER A 52 -1.40 -3.47 9.64
CA SER A 52 -2.69 -3.59 8.95
C SER A 52 -2.52 -4.18 7.55
N VAL A 53 -1.52 -3.74 6.77
CA VAL A 53 -1.23 -4.30 5.45
C VAL A 53 -0.80 -5.75 5.54
N THR A 54 0.09 -6.12 6.47
CA THR A 54 0.52 -7.51 6.65
C THR A 54 -0.62 -8.41 7.12
N HIS A 55 -1.52 -7.89 7.96
CA HIS A 55 -2.69 -8.61 8.42
C HIS A 55 -3.64 -8.89 7.25
N VAL A 56 -3.95 -7.89 6.43
CA VAL A 56 -4.76 -8.06 5.22
C VAL A 56 -4.10 -9.05 4.25
N SER A 57 -2.79 -8.92 4.02
CA SER A 57 -2.03 -9.84 3.16
C SER A 57 -2.07 -11.29 3.66
N SER A 58 -2.14 -11.52 4.98
CA SER A 58 -2.23 -12.88 5.55
C SER A 58 -3.60 -13.54 5.32
N VAL A 59 -4.64 -12.74 5.07
CA VAL A 59 -6.00 -13.22 4.77
C VAL A 59 -6.36 -13.08 3.29
N THR A 60 -5.39 -12.69 2.44
CA THR A 60 -5.52 -12.60 0.99
C THR A 60 -5.22 -13.95 0.35
N ILE A 61 -6.13 -14.43 -0.51
CA ILE A 61 -5.93 -15.63 -1.30
C ILE A 61 -5.37 -15.23 -2.67
N MET A 62 -4.15 -15.68 -2.94
CA MET A 62 -3.49 -15.50 -4.23
C MET A 62 -3.79 -16.71 -5.13
N SER A 63 -3.98 -16.46 -6.42
CA SER A 63 -4.21 -17.51 -7.41
C SER A 63 -2.99 -18.40 -7.61
N ARG A 64 -3.25 -19.70 -7.82
CA ARG A 64 -2.24 -20.75 -8.00
C ARG A 64 -2.02 -21.13 -9.45
N THR A 65 -2.96 -20.77 -10.33
CA THR A 65 -2.95 -21.10 -11.76
C THR A 65 -2.62 -19.83 -12.53
N HIS A 66 -1.34 -19.61 -12.78
CA HIS A 66 -0.84 -18.51 -13.60
C HIS A 66 0.03 -19.08 -14.71
N ALA A 67 -0.04 -18.47 -15.90
CA ALA A 67 0.91 -18.76 -16.95
C ALA A 67 2.33 -18.45 -16.45
N PRO A 68 3.36 -19.25 -16.84
CA PRO A 68 4.74 -18.97 -16.46
C PRO A 68 5.14 -17.54 -16.86
N GLY A 69 5.40 -16.68 -15.86
CA GLY A 69 5.78 -15.28 -16.07
C GLY A 69 4.74 -14.23 -15.67
N GLU A 70 3.50 -14.62 -15.32
CA GLU A 70 2.49 -13.68 -14.83
C GLU A 70 2.53 -13.54 -13.28
N SER A 71 2.33 -12.32 -12.78
CA SER A 71 2.25 -12.08 -11.33
C SER A 71 0.98 -12.68 -10.72
N ALA A 72 1.12 -13.29 -9.55
CA ALA A 72 0.01 -13.92 -8.84
C ALA A 72 -1.15 -12.92 -8.63
N ARG A 73 -2.35 -13.29 -9.07
CA ARG A 73 -3.56 -12.45 -8.98
C ARG A 73 -4.24 -12.66 -7.63
N ILE A 74 -4.75 -11.58 -7.04
CA ILE A 74 -5.60 -11.65 -5.85
C ILE A 74 -6.97 -12.23 -6.28
N ILE A 75 -7.37 -13.37 -5.71
CA ILE A 75 -8.70 -13.96 -5.99
C ILE A 75 -9.74 -13.36 -5.06
N ASP A 76 -9.46 -13.38 -3.75
CA ASP A 76 -10.42 -13.00 -2.72
C ASP A 76 -9.67 -12.64 -1.43
N VAL A 77 -10.21 -11.69 -0.67
CA VAL A 77 -9.71 -11.32 0.65
C VAL A 77 -10.74 -11.71 1.69
N LYS A 78 -10.32 -12.50 2.70
CA LYS A 78 -11.23 -12.93 3.77
C LYS A 78 -11.40 -11.80 4.80
N GLU A 79 -12.49 -11.05 4.66
CA GLU A 79 -12.89 -9.99 5.59
C GLU A 79 -13.56 -10.55 6.84
N GLN A 80 -12.75 -10.84 7.85
CA GLN A 80 -13.19 -11.44 9.10
C GLN A 80 -12.90 -10.55 10.31
N ARG A 81 -13.79 -10.58 11.31
CA ARG A 81 -13.67 -9.78 12.55
C ARG A 81 -12.92 -10.52 13.66
N LEU A 82 -12.82 -11.84 13.54
CA LEU A 82 -12.45 -12.73 14.64
C LEU A 82 -10.94 -12.75 14.92
N SER A 83 -10.09 -12.66 13.90
CA SER A 83 -8.65 -12.65 14.08
C SER A 83 -8.20 -11.38 14.80
N GLY A 84 -8.77 -10.22 14.46
CA GLY A 84 -8.45 -8.95 15.13
C GLY A 84 -8.83 -9.03 16.60
N PHE A 85 -10.03 -9.54 16.89
CA PHE A 85 -10.48 -9.81 18.24
C PHE A 85 -9.54 -10.76 19.00
N PHE A 86 -9.17 -11.92 18.42
CA PHE A 86 -8.27 -12.86 19.09
C PHE A 86 -6.87 -12.31 19.30
N VAL A 87 -6.33 -11.52 18.36
CA VAL A 87 -5.04 -10.85 18.55
C VAL A 87 -5.10 -9.90 19.74
N CYS A 88 -6.16 -9.09 19.87
CA CYS A 88 -6.34 -8.20 21.02
C CYS A 88 -6.49 -8.98 22.34
N VAL A 89 -7.24 -10.07 22.35
CA VAL A 89 -7.38 -10.95 23.53
C VAL A 89 -6.03 -11.58 23.91
N MET A 90 -5.27 -12.11 22.94
CA MET A 90 -3.95 -12.69 23.18
C MET A 90 -2.95 -11.66 23.70
N ILE A 91 -3.01 -10.41 23.22
CA ILE A 91 -2.20 -9.31 23.77
C ILE A 91 -2.58 -9.05 25.23
N GLY A 92 -3.88 -9.04 25.57
CA GLY A 92 -4.33 -8.89 26.96
C GLY A 92 -3.88 -10.04 27.87
N LEU A 93 -3.91 -11.28 27.36
CA LEU A 93 -3.47 -12.48 28.08
C LEU A 93 -1.94 -12.65 28.12
N SER A 94 -1.18 -11.84 27.37
CA SER A 94 0.28 -11.97 27.24
C SER A 94 1.01 -11.88 28.59
N VAL A 95 0.47 -11.12 29.55
CA VAL A 95 1.03 -11.00 30.90
C VAL A 95 1.07 -12.35 31.62
N LEU A 96 0.03 -13.19 31.45
CA LEU A 96 -0.03 -14.53 32.04
C LEU A 96 0.94 -15.49 31.34
N MET A 97 1.21 -15.26 30.05
CA MET A 97 2.11 -16.07 29.22
C MET A 97 3.57 -15.59 29.26
N SER A 98 3.92 -14.65 30.14
CA SER A 98 5.27 -14.09 30.31
C SER A 98 6.41 -15.14 30.36
N PRO A 99 6.34 -16.25 31.14
CA PRO A 99 7.42 -17.22 31.18
C PRO A 99 7.67 -17.92 29.83
N LEU A 100 6.63 -18.08 29.02
CA LEU A 100 6.73 -18.66 27.68
C LEU A 100 7.27 -17.64 26.66
N LEU A 101 6.80 -16.39 26.73
CA LEU A 101 7.25 -15.32 25.84
C LEU A 101 8.74 -14.97 26.03
N ARG A 102 9.28 -15.13 27.24
CA ARG A 102 10.71 -14.90 27.52
C ARG A 102 11.64 -15.88 26.80
N LEU A 103 11.14 -17.05 26.38
CA LEU A 103 11.92 -18.03 25.62
C LEU A 103 12.19 -17.58 24.19
N ILE A 104 11.43 -16.60 23.67
CA ILE A 104 11.53 -16.14 22.28
C ILE A 104 12.71 -15.16 22.17
N PRO A 105 13.76 -15.48 21.40
CA PRO A 105 14.89 -14.59 21.24
C PRO A 105 14.51 -13.32 20.46
N MET A 106 15.04 -12.17 20.87
CA MET A 106 14.82 -10.89 20.18
C MET A 106 15.23 -10.92 18.69
N ALA A 107 16.24 -11.73 18.34
CA ALA A 107 16.68 -11.91 16.96
C ALA A 107 15.57 -12.45 16.05
N VAL A 108 14.70 -13.32 16.56
CA VAL A 108 13.56 -13.87 15.80
C VAL A 108 12.55 -12.75 15.50
N LEU A 109 12.27 -11.89 16.48
CA LEU A 109 11.36 -10.75 16.30
C LEU A 109 11.88 -9.77 15.24
N PHE A 110 13.19 -9.46 15.24
CA PHE A 110 13.77 -8.64 14.18
C PHE A 110 13.66 -9.28 12.80
N GLY A 111 13.81 -10.60 12.69
CA GLY A 111 13.57 -11.33 11.45
C GLY A 111 12.13 -11.17 10.95
N VAL A 112 11.14 -11.31 11.83
CA VAL A 112 9.73 -11.10 11.49
C VAL A 112 9.44 -9.65 11.12
N PHE A 113 10.01 -8.67 11.83
CA PHE A 113 9.88 -7.25 11.48
C PHE A 113 10.48 -6.92 10.11
N LEU A 114 11.65 -7.48 9.78
CA LEU A 114 12.27 -7.32 8.48
C LEU A 114 11.41 -7.92 7.37
N TYR A 115 10.89 -9.14 7.58
CA TYR A 115 9.96 -9.77 6.64
C TYR A 115 8.71 -8.91 6.42
N MET A 116 8.08 -8.42 7.49
CA MET A 116 6.92 -7.53 7.40
C MET A 116 7.24 -6.23 6.64
N GLY A 117 8.43 -5.66 6.87
CA GLY A 117 8.91 -4.49 6.13
C GLY A 117 9.02 -4.77 4.63
N VAL A 118 9.72 -5.84 4.25
CA VAL A 118 9.91 -6.22 2.84
C VAL A 118 8.60 -6.60 2.16
N ALA A 119 7.76 -7.41 2.81
CA ALA A 119 6.47 -7.82 2.29
C ALA A 119 5.53 -6.61 2.09
N SER A 120 5.57 -5.61 2.97
CA SER A 120 4.74 -4.40 2.85
C SER A 120 5.12 -3.49 1.68
N MET A 121 6.35 -3.61 1.14
CA MET A 121 6.77 -2.90 -0.07
C MET A 121 6.28 -3.57 -1.37
N SER A 122 5.89 -4.85 -1.31
CA SER A 122 5.36 -5.57 -2.47
C SER A 122 3.99 -5.02 -2.88
N GLY A 123 3.80 -4.74 -4.17
CA GLY A 123 2.58 -4.14 -4.72
C GLY A 123 2.49 -2.63 -4.52
N VAL A 124 3.55 -1.97 -4.06
CA VAL A 124 3.64 -0.51 -4.04
C VAL A 124 4.29 -0.05 -5.35
N GLN A 125 3.50 0.56 -6.25
CA GLN A 125 3.94 1.03 -7.56
C GLN A 125 5.22 1.90 -7.52
N PHE A 126 5.40 2.71 -6.47
CA PHE A 126 6.62 3.51 -6.30
C PHE A 126 7.89 2.64 -6.26
N PHE A 127 7.89 1.54 -5.51
CA PHE A 127 9.03 0.62 -5.44
C PHE A 127 9.22 -0.16 -6.74
N GLU A 128 8.14 -0.48 -7.45
CA GLU A 128 8.21 -1.08 -8.79
C GLU A 128 8.85 -0.13 -9.80
N ARG A 129 8.52 1.17 -9.74
CA ARG A 129 9.15 2.23 -10.54
C ARG A 129 10.61 2.49 -10.17
N ILE A 130 10.97 2.37 -8.89
CA ILE A 130 12.40 2.38 -8.50
C ILE A 130 13.11 1.17 -9.12
N ARG A 131 12.51 -0.02 -9.11
CA ARG A 131 13.11 -1.21 -9.74
C ARG A 131 13.32 -1.02 -11.25
N LEU A 132 12.41 -0.32 -11.93
CA LEU A 132 12.52 0.01 -13.35
C LEU A 132 13.76 0.84 -13.69
N TYR A 133 14.32 1.63 -12.76
CA TYR A 133 15.60 2.32 -12.97
C TYR A 133 16.78 1.38 -13.20
N PHE A 134 16.76 0.23 -12.55
CA PHE A 134 17.85 -0.75 -12.61
C PHE A 134 17.61 -1.81 -13.70
N MET A 135 16.51 -1.70 -14.44
CA MET A 135 16.12 -2.63 -15.49
C MET A 135 16.37 -1.98 -16.87
N PRO A 136 16.96 -2.70 -17.84
CA PRO A 136 17.04 -2.20 -19.20
C PRO A 136 15.64 -2.15 -19.84
N VAL A 137 15.39 -1.13 -20.67
CA VAL A 137 14.08 -0.85 -21.32
C VAL A 137 13.48 -2.06 -22.04
N LYS A 138 14.31 -2.96 -22.56
CA LYS A 138 13.88 -4.19 -23.25
C LYS A 138 13.12 -5.19 -22.36
N HIS A 139 13.32 -5.14 -21.05
CA HIS A 139 12.74 -6.10 -20.10
C HIS A 139 11.60 -5.51 -19.29
N TYR A 140 11.09 -4.33 -19.67
CA TYR A 140 10.00 -3.70 -18.91
C TYR A 140 8.75 -4.60 -18.94
N PRO A 141 8.12 -4.84 -17.77
CA PRO A 141 6.86 -5.56 -17.73
C PRO A 141 5.78 -4.78 -18.47
N PRO A 142 4.77 -5.47 -19.04
CA PRO A 142 3.70 -4.84 -19.81
C PRO A 142 2.65 -4.16 -18.91
N THR A 143 3.07 -3.21 -18.06
CA THR A 143 2.20 -2.42 -17.19
C THR A 143 1.59 -1.22 -17.93
N ASN A 144 0.46 -0.70 -17.45
CA ASN A 144 -0.28 0.38 -18.09
C ASN A 144 0.56 1.65 -18.29
N TYR A 145 1.37 2.03 -17.30
CA TYR A 145 2.22 3.20 -17.38
C TYR A 145 3.45 3.01 -18.30
N VAL A 146 3.97 1.79 -18.44
CA VAL A 146 5.06 1.51 -19.39
C VAL A 146 4.58 1.62 -20.84
N LYS A 147 3.36 1.17 -21.12
CA LYS A 147 2.77 1.23 -22.47
C LYS A 147 2.45 2.65 -22.90
N ARG A 148 1.99 3.50 -21.98
CA ARG A 148 1.48 4.85 -22.27
C ARG A 148 2.54 5.95 -22.20
N LEU A 149 3.59 5.79 -21.37
CA LEU A 149 4.60 6.83 -21.16
C LEU A 149 5.95 6.49 -21.80
N ARG A 150 6.66 7.54 -22.25
CA ARG A 150 8.06 7.43 -22.63
C ARG A 150 8.94 7.17 -21.39
N PRO A 151 9.99 6.32 -21.46
CA PRO A 151 10.82 5.97 -20.31
C PRO A 151 11.40 7.16 -19.55
N TRP A 152 11.84 8.21 -20.25
CA TRP A 152 12.42 9.39 -19.59
C TRP A 152 11.40 10.13 -18.70
N LYS A 153 10.14 10.25 -19.13
CA LYS A 153 9.06 10.84 -18.32
C LYS A 153 8.80 10.02 -17.06
N LEU A 154 8.78 8.70 -17.18
CA LEU A 154 8.63 7.78 -16.03
C LEU A 154 9.76 7.99 -14.98
N HIS A 155 11.00 8.13 -15.45
CA HIS A 155 12.16 8.38 -14.60
C HIS A 155 12.08 9.77 -13.92
N VAL A 156 11.72 10.82 -14.65
CA VAL A 156 11.53 12.16 -14.07
C VAL A 156 10.51 12.13 -12.94
N PHE A 157 9.34 11.52 -13.17
CA PHE A 157 8.30 11.38 -12.14
C PHE A 157 8.81 10.64 -10.89
N THR A 158 9.49 9.52 -11.10
CA THR A 158 10.03 8.71 -9.99
C THR A 158 11.15 9.44 -9.25
N THR A 159 11.96 10.24 -9.93
CA THR A 159 12.99 11.10 -9.29
C THR A 159 12.35 12.10 -8.35
N ILE A 160 11.26 12.75 -8.78
CA ILE A 160 10.52 13.70 -7.95
C ILE A 160 9.98 12.99 -6.71
N GLN A 161 9.40 11.79 -6.87
CA GLN A 161 8.92 10.98 -5.73
C GLN A 161 10.04 10.62 -4.74
N VAL A 162 11.21 10.20 -5.25
CA VAL A 162 12.39 9.91 -4.41
C VAL A 162 12.87 11.16 -3.68
N LEU A 163 12.91 12.32 -4.35
CA LEU A 163 13.31 13.59 -3.72
C LEU A 163 12.33 13.98 -2.60
N CYS A 164 11.02 13.84 -2.83
CA CYS A 164 10.02 14.07 -1.78
C CYS A 164 10.18 13.09 -0.60
N LEU A 165 10.50 11.82 -0.86
CA LEU A 165 10.78 10.85 0.20
C LEU A 165 12.02 11.23 1.03
N VAL A 166 13.08 11.70 0.39
CA VAL A 166 14.30 12.17 1.09
C VAL A 166 14.00 13.40 1.95
N ILE A 167 13.17 14.33 1.48
CA ILE A 167 12.72 15.48 2.28
C ILE A 167 11.95 14.98 3.52
N LEU A 168 10.97 14.09 3.34
CA LEU A 168 10.20 13.52 4.44
C LEU A 168 11.07 12.76 5.44
N TRP A 169 12.05 11.99 4.96
CA TRP A 169 13.02 11.31 5.83
C TRP A 169 13.79 12.33 6.66
N THR A 170 14.33 13.37 6.01
CA THR A 170 15.13 14.41 6.68
C THR A 170 14.32 15.12 7.77
N VAL A 171 13.07 15.50 7.48
CA VAL A 171 12.16 16.10 8.45
C VAL A 171 11.91 15.15 9.62
N LYS A 172 11.62 13.87 9.34
CA LYS A 172 11.37 12.85 10.37
C LYS A 172 12.58 12.59 11.27
N SER A 173 13.79 12.63 10.71
CA SER A 173 15.03 12.45 11.49
C SER A 173 15.44 13.69 12.28
N SER A 174 14.83 14.84 12.00
CA SER A 174 15.15 16.10 12.65
C SER A 174 14.29 16.34 13.89
N LYS A 175 14.63 17.38 14.67
CA LYS A 175 13.82 17.87 15.80
C LYS A 175 12.43 18.38 15.37
N PHE A 176 12.23 18.62 14.07
CA PHE A 176 10.97 19.05 13.48
C PHE A 176 10.05 17.87 13.10
N SER A 177 10.29 16.66 13.63
CA SER A 177 9.45 15.48 13.33
C SER A 177 7.95 15.68 13.63
N LEU A 178 7.58 16.58 14.55
CA LEU A 178 6.17 16.92 14.83
C LEU A 178 5.48 17.59 13.63
N ALA A 179 6.23 18.24 12.74
CA ALA A 179 5.71 18.87 11.54
C ALA A 179 5.52 17.89 10.37
N PHE A 180 5.90 16.62 10.52
CA PHE A 180 5.80 15.60 9.48
C PHE A 180 4.44 15.56 8.75
N PRO A 181 3.28 15.64 9.43
CA PRO A 181 1.97 15.67 8.78
C PRO A 181 1.81 16.81 7.76
N PHE A 182 2.37 17.99 8.03
CA PHE A 182 2.26 19.14 7.12
C PHE A 182 3.07 18.93 5.85
N PHE A 183 4.28 18.39 5.97
CA PHE A 183 5.11 18.05 4.81
C PHE A 183 4.50 16.91 3.98
N LEU A 184 3.79 15.98 4.63
CA LEU A 184 3.04 14.94 3.93
C LEU A 184 1.88 15.56 3.13
N ILE A 185 1.09 16.45 3.73
CA ILE A 185 0.02 17.17 3.00
C ILE A 185 0.59 17.98 1.84
N MET A 186 1.79 18.56 1.98
CA MET A 186 2.46 19.32 0.92
C MET A 186 2.77 18.46 -0.34
N MET A 187 2.74 17.13 -0.25
CA MET A 187 2.82 16.28 -1.44
C MET A 187 1.61 16.46 -2.38
N VAL A 188 0.44 16.85 -1.86
CA VAL A 188 -0.77 17.09 -2.67
C VAL A 188 -0.61 18.27 -3.64
N PRO A 189 -0.19 19.48 -3.22
CA PRO A 189 0.07 20.56 -4.17
C PRO A 189 1.25 20.28 -5.10
N ILE A 190 2.29 19.57 -4.65
CA ILE A 190 3.37 19.11 -5.54
C ILE A 190 2.79 18.22 -6.64
N ARG A 191 1.84 17.34 -6.29
CA ARG A 191 1.15 16.50 -7.28
C ARG A 191 0.37 17.33 -8.30
N PHE A 192 -0.30 18.38 -7.85
CA PHE A 192 -1.05 19.28 -8.72
C PHE A 192 -0.14 20.05 -9.68
N GLN A 193 1.04 20.48 -9.23
CA GLN A 193 2.02 21.16 -10.09
C GLN A 193 2.53 20.28 -11.24
N LEU A 194 2.51 18.95 -11.08
CA LEU A 194 2.89 18.03 -12.16
C LEU A 194 1.91 18.05 -13.34
N ASN A 195 0.70 18.59 -13.19
CA ASN A 195 -0.25 18.79 -14.30
C ASN A 195 0.29 19.76 -15.37
N ALA A 196 1.29 20.59 -15.03
CA ALA A 196 1.95 21.44 -16.02
C ALA A 196 2.96 20.70 -16.90
N LEU A 197 3.45 19.53 -16.46
CA LEU A 197 4.51 18.76 -17.13
C LEU A 197 4.01 17.49 -17.83
N TYR A 198 2.84 16.99 -17.42
CA TYR A 198 2.26 15.73 -17.89
C TYR A 198 0.84 15.95 -18.40
N ASN A 199 0.47 15.19 -19.42
CA ASN A 199 -0.93 15.16 -19.87
C ASN A 199 -1.79 14.40 -18.86
N GLU A 200 -3.09 14.68 -18.83
CA GLU A 200 -4.04 14.03 -17.91
C GLU A 200 -4.03 12.50 -18.02
N GLU A 201 -3.95 11.96 -19.24
CA GLU A 201 -3.86 10.52 -19.49
C GLU A 201 -2.55 9.88 -18.98
N GLU A 202 -1.44 10.61 -19.11
CA GLU A 202 -0.13 10.18 -18.58
C GLU A 202 -0.16 10.15 -17.05
N LEU A 203 -0.80 11.16 -16.47
CA LEU A 203 -0.98 11.34 -15.04
C LEU A 203 -1.84 10.21 -14.46
N GLN A 204 -2.96 9.92 -15.13
CA GLN A 204 -3.89 8.86 -14.79
C GLN A 204 -3.26 7.49 -14.96
N ALA A 205 -2.33 7.29 -15.91
CA ALA A 205 -1.61 6.04 -16.02
C ALA A 205 -0.60 5.82 -14.87
N LEU A 206 0.00 6.89 -14.34
CA LEU A 206 0.97 6.85 -13.24
C LEU A 206 0.34 6.71 -11.85
N ASP A 207 -0.85 7.31 -11.65
CA ASP A 207 -1.62 7.28 -10.41
C ASP A 207 -2.73 6.23 -10.42
N GLY A 208 -3.14 5.81 -11.60
CA GLY A 208 -4.18 4.82 -11.80
C GLY A 208 -3.82 3.54 -11.07
N ASN A 209 -4.78 3.04 -10.32
CA ASN A 209 -4.76 1.66 -9.90
C ASN A 209 -4.75 0.82 -11.18
N GLU A 210 -3.84 -0.14 -11.28
CA GLU A 210 -3.96 -1.16 -12.31
C GLU A 210 -5.13 -2.03 -11.90
N VAL A 211 -6.36 -1.55 -12.16
CA VAL A 211 -7.45 -2.47 -12.43
C VAL A 211 -6.91 -3.25 -13.62
N LYS A 212 -6.41 -4.46 -13.35
CA LYS A 212 -6.27 -5.47 -14.37
C LYS A 212 -7.70 -5.71 -14.82
N THR A 213 -8.19 -4.84 -15.71
CA THR A 213 -9.42 -5.03 -16.44
C THR A 213 -9.33 -6.46 -16.91
N ASP A 214 -10.36 -7.22 -16.58
CA ASP A 214 -10.51 -8.56 -17.10
C ASP A 214 -10.18 -8.52 -18.61
N GLY A 215 -9.53 -9.57 -19.11
CA GLY A 215 -9.19 -9.71 -20.51
C GLY A 215 -10.42 -9.86 -21.43
N GLU A 216 -11.49 -9.14 -21.13
CA GLU A 216 -12.75 -9.04 -21.81
C GLU A 216 -13.14 -7.56 -21.78
N ASP A 217 -12.63 -6.75 -22.71
CA ASP A 217 -13.25 -5.49 -23.18
C ASP A 217 -12.34 -4.67 -24.13
N GLU A 218 -11.09 -5.07 -24.40
CA GLU A 218 -10.47 -4.72 -25.68
C GLU A 218 -10.79 -5.84 -26.68
N PRO A 219 -11.66 -5.60 -27.68
CA PRO A 219 -11.84 -6.56 -28.76
C PRO A 219 -10.48 -6.79 -29.42
N ASP A 220 -10.06 -8.06 -29.42
CA ASP A 220 -8.82 -8.52 -30.02
C ASP A 220 -8.67 -7.94 -31.43
N PHE A 221 -7.46 -7.50 -31.80
CA PHE A 221 -7.20 -6.88 -33.12
C PHE A 221 -7.68 -7.80 -34.28
N TYR A 222 -7.64 -9.12 -34.06
CA TYR A 222 -8.12 -10.15 -34.97
C TYR A 222 -9.65 -10.28 -35.04
N ALA A 223 -10.40 -9.79 -34.05
CA ALA A 223 -11.86 -9.72 -34.07
C ALA A 223 -12.37 -8.51 -34.87
N GLN A 224 -11.53 -7.49 -35.10
CA GLN A 224 -11.88 -6.29 -35.88
C GLN A 224 -11.51 -6.38 -37.36
N THR A 225 -10.69 -7.35 -37.76
CA THR A 225 -10.38 -7.57 -39.18
C THR A 225 -11.55 -8.27 -39.87
N ASN A 226 -12.26 -7.54 -40.73
CA ASN A 226 -13.21 -8.13 -41.66
C ASN A 226 -12.49 -9.21 -42.49
N LEU A 227 -12.83 -10.48 -42.26
CA LEU A 227 -12.38 -11.57 -43.10
C LEU A 227 -12.84 -11.27 -44.54
N PRO A 228 -11.95 -11.30 -45.55
CA PRO A 228 -12.39 -11.27 -46.94
C PRO A 228 -13.27 -12.50 -47.18
N ALA A 229 -14.46 -12.24 -47.73
CA ALA A 229 -15.47 -13.25 -48.03
C ALA A 229 -14.98 -14.33 -48.99
#